data_AF-A0A667HRH5-F1
#
_entry.id   AF-A0A667HRH5-F1
#
_cell.length_a   1.000
_cell.length_b   1.000
_cell.length_c   1.000
_cell.angle_alpha   90.00
_cell.angle_beta   90.00
_cell.angle_gamma   90.00
#
_symmetry.space_group_name_H-M   'P 1'
#
loop_
_entity.id
_entity.type
_entity.pdbx_description
1 polymer ?
#
loop_
_entity_poly.entity_id
_entity_poly.type
_entity_poly.pdbx_seq_one_letter_code
_entity_poly.pdbx_strand_id
1 'polypeptide(L)'
;MSVVLSRDSQVRVMEDTVTNAEKHLGQFCSMLAAYTRKTAQVRDKADRLVRQLTDFANTEHPEMRATLRSFAEDLAKVQDYRQAEVERLETKVISPLKLYGAHIKQTRAEIKKLKQVQKNEIKQLAKLGRLRQKSPSDRLTISQAETSVQRASADASHTTHQLGETIEAFQKRKLTDLQKIFSDFVTIEMVLHAKAVEVYSSAFQTLENYDPERDLEDFRAKMHGLYGHRDAQPLTETISSPAVPWSLTGQETVLILALF
;
A
#
# COMPACT_ATOMS: atom_id res chain seq x y z
N MET A 1 -3.21 18.24 46.70
CA MET A 1 -3.81 17.00 46.16
C MET A 1 -4.47 17.20 44.80
N SER A 2 -5.24 18.28 44.57
CA SER A 2 -5.89 18.56 43.27
C SER A 2 -4.93 18.63 42.06
N VAL A 3 -3.79 19.30 42.20
CA VAL A 3 -2.80 19.44 41.11
C VAL A 3 -2.17 18.10 40.69
N VAL A 4 -1.87 17.23 41.66
CA VAL A 4 -1.31 15.89 41.38
C VAL A 4 -2.33 15.01 40.66
N LEU A 5 -3.60 15.06 41.08
CA LEU A 5 -4.69 14.34 40.41
C LEU A 5 -4.93 14.83 38.97
N SER A 6 -4.86 16.14 38.75
CA SER A 6 -4.96 16.72 37.40
C SER A 6 -3.79 16.33 36.48
N ARG A 7 -2.60 16.09 37.03
CA ARG A 7 -1.45 15.60 36.24
C ARG A 7 -1.56 14.12 35.92
N ASP A 8 -2.09 13.33 36.84
CA ASP A 8 -2.34 11.90 36.61
C ASP A 8 -3.31 11.69 35.44
N SER A 9 -4.38 12.49 35.36
CA SER A 9 -5.32 12.43 34.24
C SER A 9 -4.67 12.86 32.91
N GLN A 10 -3.85 13.90 32.90
CA GLN A 10 -3.09 14.33 31.71
C GLN A 10 -2.15 13.23 31.21
N VAL A 11 -1.37 12.61 32.11
CA VAL A 11 -0.45 11.52 31.75
C VAL A 11 -1.21 10.32 31.19
N ARG A 12 -2.37 9.99 31.77
CA ARG A 12 -3.22 8.91 31.25
C ARG A 12 -3.67 9.17 29.81
N VAL A 13 -4.10 10.39 29.50
CA VAL A 13 -4.47 10.77 28.12
C VAL A 13 -3.28 10.62 27.16
N MET A 14 -2.08 11.06 27.56
CA MET A 14 -0.86 10.92 26.77
C MET A 14 -0.50 9.44 26.53
N GLU A 15 -0.68 8.59 27.54
CA GLU A 15 -0.45 7.15 27.46
C GLU A 15 -1.43 6.44 26.55
N ASP A 16 -2.72 6.70 26.72
CA ASP A 16 -3.79 6.12 25.90
C ASP A 16 -3.58 6.51 24.44
N THR A 17 -3.17 7.75 24.21
CA THR A 17 -2.85 8.28 22.88
C THR A 17 -1.73 7.49 22.19
N VAL A 18 -0.62 7.22 22.88
CA VAL A 18 0.51 6.44 22.32
C VAL A 18 0.16 4.96 22.19
N THR A 19 -0.56 4.40 23.16
CA THR A 19 -0.99 3.00 23.15
C THR A 19 -1.97 2.72 22.01
N ASN A 20 -2.92 3.62 21.79
CA ASN A 20 -3.84 3.53 20.65
C ASN A 20 -3.10 3.65 19.33
N ALA A 21 -2.12 4.55 19.22
CA ALA A 21 -1.30 4.67 18.02
C ALA A 21 -0.51 3.38 17.74
N GLU A 22 0.14 2.80 18.76
CA GLU A 22 0.87 1.54 18.61
C GLU A 22 0.00 0.40 18.10
N LYS A 23 -1.17 0.20 18.71
CA LYS A 23 -2.10 -0.85 18.33
C LYS A 23 -2.52 -0.71 16.87
N HIS A 24 -3.07 0.44 16.50
CA HIS A 24 -3.71 0.59 15.18
C HIS A 24 -2.68 0.75 14.06
N LEU A 25 -1.61 1.52 14.27
CA LEU A 25 -0.56 1.66 13.25
C LEU A 25 0.17 0.33 13.02
N GLY A 26 0.39 -0.47 14.07
CA GLY A 26 0.94 -1.82 13.95
C GLY A 26 0.01 -2.77 13.17
N GLN A 27 -1.29 -2.70 13.42
CA GLN A 27 -2.30 -3.46 12.68
C GLN A 27 -2.34 -3.06 11.20
N PHE A 28 -2.40 -1.76 10.90
CA PHE A 28 -2.36 -1.25 9.53
C PHE A 28 -1.08 -1.68 8.81
N CYS A 29 0.09 -1.52 9.44
CA CYS A 29 1.36 -1.94 8.86
C CYS A 29 1.35 -3.44 8.49
N SER A 30 0.83 -4.28 9.39
CA SER A 30 0.78 -5.73 9.18
C SER A 30 -0.19 -6.13 8.07
N MET A 31 -1.38 -5.52 8.05
CA MET A 31 -2.40 -5.76 7.03
C MET A 31 -1.94 -5.29 5.64
N LEU A 32 -1.39 -4.08 5.53
CA LEU A 32 -0.94 -3.52 4.25
C LEU A 32 0.29 -4.27 3.70
N ALA A 33 1.17 -4.76 4.59
CA ALA A 33 2.26 -5.64 4.19
C ALA A 33 1.76 -7.00 3.68
N ALA A 34 0.72 -7.56 4.31
CA ALA A 34 0.09 -8.79 3.83
C ALA A 34 -0.62 -8.57 2.48
N TYR A 35 -1.36 -7.47 2.35
CA TYR A 35 -1.99 -7.04 1.10
C TYR A 35 -0.98 -6.95 -0.05
N THR A 36 0.11 -6.21 0.15
CA THR A 36 1.17 -6.01 -0.85
C THR A 36 1.82 -7.33 -1.27
N ARG A 37 2.07 -8.25 -0.32
CA ARG A 37 2.54 -9.60 -0.63
C ARG A 37 1.53 -10.41 -1.44
N LYS A 38 0.23 -10.26 -1.17
CA LYS A 38 -0.83 -10.92 -1.96
C LYS A 38 -0.91 -10.36 -3.37
N THR A 39 -0.76 -9.05 -3.55
CA THR A 39 -0.64 -8.42 -4.86
C THR A 39 0.55 -8.97 -5.66
N ALA A 40 1.72 -9.10 -5.03
CA ALA A 40 2.89 -9.73 -5.66
C ALA A 40 2.63 -11.21 -6.04
N GLN A 41 1.89 -11.97 -5.22
CA GLN A 41 1.50 -13.34 -5.57
C GLN A 41 0.56 -13.42 -6.78
N VAL A 42 -0.33 -12.42 -6.96
CA VAL A 42 -1.18 -12.32 -8.16
C VAL A 42 -0.31 -12.10 -9.39
N ARG A 43 0.68 -11.19 -9.31
CA ARG A 43 1.67 -10.97 -10.36
C ARG A 43 2.37 -12.28 -10.74
N ASP A 44 2.93 -12.99 -9.76
CA ASP A 44 3.65 -14.25 -9.99
C ASP A 44 2.81 -15.34 -10.67
N LYS A 45 1.50 -15.36 -10.40
CA LYS A 45 0.56 -16.29 -11.04
C LYS A 45 0.24 -15.88 -12.47
N ALA A 46 0.06 -14.59 -12.71
CA ALA A 46 -0.14 -14.07 -14.06
C ALA A 46 1.11 -14.28 -14.93
N ASP A 47 2.33 -14.09 -14.40
CA ASP A 47 3.57 -14.37 -15.14
C ASP A 47 3.70 -15.83 -15.58
N ARG A 48 3.18 -16.77 -14.77
CA ARG A 48 3.11 -18.19 -15.15
C ARG A 48 2.09 -18.41 -16.25
N LEU A 49 0.94 -17.73 -16.20
CA LEU A 49 -0.08 -17.80 -17.23
C LEU A 49 0.44 -17.25 -18.56
N VAL A 50 1.14 -16.12 -18.55
CA VAL A 50 1.80 -15.54 -19.74
C VAL A 50 2.71 -16.58 -20.42
N ARG A 51 3.53 -17.30 -19.64
CA ARG A 51 4.40 -18.36 -20.18
C ARG A 51 3.58 -19.50 -20.79
N GLN A 52 2.55 -19.99 -20.10
CA GLN A 52 1.70 -21.06 -20.62
C GLN A 52 0.96 -20.66 -21.90
N LEU A 53 0.45 -19.42 -21.98
CA LEU A 53 -0.16 -18.87 -23.20
C LEU A 53 0.84 -18.83 -24.35
N THR A 54 2.07 -18.40 -24.08
CA THR A 54 3.14 -18.35 -25.08
C THR A 54 3.52 -19.74 -25.57
N ASP A 55 3.64 -20.71 -24.66
CA ASP A 55 3.95 -22.10 -24.99
C ASP A 55 2.85 -22.74 -25.85
N PHE A 56 1.58 -22.52 -25.47
CA PHE A 56 0.43 -23.00 -26.25
C PHE A 56 0.33 -22.31 -27.61
N ALA A 57 0.54 -21.00 -27.69
CA ALA A 57 0.55 -20.29 -28.97
C ALA A 57 1.54 -20.90 -29.99
N ASN A 58 2.66 -21.46 -29.52
CA ASN A 58 3.63 -22.12 -30.39
C ASN A 58 3.10 -23.42 -31.03
N THR A 59 2.08 -24.06 -30.46
CA THR A 59 1.44 -25.26 -31.03
C THR A 59 0.34 -24.94 -32.02
N GLU A 60 -0.17 -23.71 -32.01
CA GLU A 60 -1.33 -23.29 -32.82
C GLU A 60 -0.95 -22.83 -34.23
N HIS A 61 -1.97 -22.68 -35.07
CA HIS A 61 -1.88 -22.15 -36.43
C HIS A 61 -1.53 -20.65 -36.42
N PRO A 62 -1.06 -20.07 -37.54
CA PRO A 62 -0.46 -18.74 -37.55
C PRO A 62 -1.31 -17.61 -36.97
N GLU A 63 -2.63 -17.62 -37.19
CA GLU A 63 -3.52 -16.55 -36.72
C GLU A 63 -3.71 -16.65 -35.20
N MET A 64 -4.14 -17.79 -34.66
CA MET A 64 -4.28 -18.02 -33.22
C MET A 64 -2.95 -17.85 -32.48
N ARG A 65 -1.84 -18.29 -33.08
CA ARG A 65 -0.49 -18.07 -32.52
C ARG A 65 -0.20 -16.58 -32.35
N ALA A 66 -0.46 -15.77 -33.37
CA ALA A 66 -0.23 -14.33 -33.32
C ALA A 66 -1.13 -13.67 -32.27
N THR A 67 -2.42 -14.00 -32.27
CA THR A 67 -3.41 -13.49 -31.30
C THR A 67 -3.00 -13.80 -29.86
N LEU A 68 -2.66 -15.05 -29.55
CA LEU A 68 -2.30 -15.47 -28.19
C LEU A 68 -0.98 -14.87 -27.72
N ARG A 69 0.00 -14.68 -28.61
CA ARG A 69 1.25 -13.99 -28.25
C ARG A 69 0.99 -12.52 -27.92
N SER A 70 0.23 -11.82 -28.76
CA SER A 70 -0.14 -10.42 -28.50
C SER A 70 -0.93 -10.28 -27.19
N PHE A 71 -1.88 -11.18 -26.92
CA PHE A 71 -2.60 -11.22 -25.65
C PHE A 71 -1.68 -11.49 -24.44
N ALA A 72 -0.74 -12.43 -24.57
CA ALA A 72 0.23 -12.73 -23.52
C ALA A 72 1.17 -11.54 -23.23
N GLU A 73 1.58 -10.79 -24.26
CA GLU A 73 2.38 -9.56 -24.13
C GLU A 73 1.61 -8.47 -23.38
N ASP A 74 0.34 -8.24 -23.70
CA ASP A 74 -0.51 -7.30 -22.97
C ASP A 74 -0.69 -7.72 -21.50
N LEU A 75 -0.89 -9.02 -21.24
CA LEU A 75 -1.00 -9.53 -19.87
C LEU A 75 0.30 -9.36 -19.07
N ALA A 76 1.45 -9.53 -19.72
CA ALA A 76 2.77 -9.28 -19.12
C ALA A 76 2.94 -7.80 -18.76
N LYS A 77 2.53 -6.88 -19.66
CA LYS A 77 2.56 -5.44 -19.41
C LYS A 77 1.72 -5.03 -18.19
N VAL A 78 0.56 -5.67 -17.97
CA VAL A 78 -0.22 -5.46 -16.73
C VAL A 78 0.57 -5.86 -15.49
N GLN A 79 1.40 -6.91 -15.57
CA GLN A 79 2.20 -7.37 -14.44
C GLN A 79 3.38 -6.44 -14.14
N ASP A 80 3.95 -5.77 -15.15
CA ASP A 80 4.94 -4.71 -14.94
C ASP A 80 4.35 -3.54 -14.12
N TYR A 81 3.12 -3.12 -14.44
CA TYR A 81 2.40 -2.11 -13.65
C TYR A 81 2.11 -2.60 -12.23
N ARG A 82 1.72 -3.87 -12.07
CA ARG A 82 1.51 -4.50 -10.75
C ARG A 82 2.82 -4.60 -9.95
N GLN A 83 3.96 -4.78 -10.61
CA GLN A 83 5.25 -4.74 -9.92
C GLN A 83 5.57 -3.33 -9.42
N ALA A 84 5.35 -2.31 -10.25
CA ALA A 84 5.55 -0.93 -9.83
C ALA A 84 4.58 -0.52 -8.70
N GLU A 85 3.35 -1.04 -8.69
CA GLU A 85 2.39 -0.89 -7.59
C GLU A 85 2.95 -1.50 -6.30
N VAL A 86 3.42 -2.75 -6.31
CA VAL A 86 4.02 -3.43 -5.16
C VAL A 86 5.19 -2.63 -4.56
N GLU A 87 6.11 -2.15 -5.40
CA GLU A 87 7.24 -1.33 -4.95
C GLU A 87 6.81 0.00 -4.34
N ARG A 88 5.79 0.65 -4.91
CA ARG A 88 5.24 1.90 -4.39
C ARG A 88 4.49 1.69 -3.07
N LEU A 89 3.72 0.61 -2.93
CA LEU A 89 3.08 0.26 -1.66
C LEU A 89 4.11 0.02 -0.56
N GLU A 90 5.19 -0.70 -0.85
CA GLU A 90 6.26 -0.92 0.13
C GLU A 90 6.91 0.40 0.57
N THR A 91 7.22 1.27 -0.38
CA THR A 91 7.98 2.51 -0.11
C THR A 91 7.14 3.66 0.45
N LYS A 92 5.91 3.84 -0.03
CA LYS A 92 5.05 5.00 0.31
C LYS A 92 4.02 4.70 1.39
N VAL A 93 3.69 3.42 1.61
CA VAL A 93 2.64 3.03 2.57
C VAL A 93 3.25 2.26 3.74
N ILE A 94 3.94 1.14 3.46
CA ILE A 94 4.42 0.23 4.52
C ILE A 94 5.62 0.82 5.27
N SER A 95 6.62 1.33 4.56
CA SER A 95 7.83 1.88 5.18
C SER A 95 7.52 3.04 6.16
N PRO A 96 6.69 4.06 5.81
CA PRO A 96 6.29 5.09 6.76
C PRO A 96 5.56 4.55 8.00
N LEU A 97 4.65 3.59 7.85
CA LEU A 97 3.98 2.94 8.99
C LEU A 97 4.97 2.20 9.88
N LYS A 98 5.96 1.55 9.30
CA LYS A 98 7.01 0.83 10.04
C LYS A 98 7.88 1.78 10.87
N LEU A 99 8.19 2.97 10.35
CA LEU A 99 8.98 3.99 11.06
C LEU A 99 8.32 4.49 12.35
N TYR A 100 6.99 4.43 12.45
CA TYR A 100 6.28 4.76 13.69
C TYR A 100 6.66 3.89 14.88
N GLY A 101 7.11 2.64 14.65
CA GLY A 101 7.55 1.76 15.73
C GLY A 101 8.69 2.36 16.57
N ALA A 102 9.65 3.03 15.92
CA ALA A 102 10.75 3.72 16.61
C ALA A 102 10.26 4.95 17.38
N HIS A 103 9.41 5.77 16.75
CA HIS A 103 8.84 6.96 17.37
C HIS A 103 8.01 6.62 18.61
N ILE A 104 7.13 5.63 18.53
CA ILE A 104 6.31 5.15 19.65
C ILE A 104 7.19 4.64 20.80
N LYS A 105 8.24 3.87 20.48
CA LYS A 105 9.18 3.36 21.49
C LYS A 105 9.87 4.50 22.25
N GLN A 106 10.29 5.54 21.54
CA GLN A 106 10.89 6.73 22.15
C GLN A 106 9.89 7.46 23.06
N THR A 107 8.70 7.78 22.55
CA THR A 107 7.67 8.48 23.33
C THR A 107 7.26 7.71 24.58
N ARG A 108 7.18 6.37 24.50
CA ARG A 108 6.91 5.50 25.66
C ARG A 108 8.03 5.58 26.72
N ALA A 109 9.28 5.71 26.31
CA ALA A 109 10.39 5.88 27.24
C ALA A 109 10.29 7.21 28.00
N GLU A 110 9.88 8.28 27.32
CA GLU A 110 9.66 9.60 27.93
C GLU A 110 8.49 9.59 28.92
N ILE A 111 7.37 8.96 28.56
CA ILE A 111 6.24 8.72 29.47
C ILE A 111 6.70 7.98 30.73
N LYS A 112 7.50 6.90 30.57
CA LYS A 112 8.01 6.12 31.71
C LYS A 112 8.90 6.96 32.62
N LYS A 113 9.72 7.86 32.05
CA LYS A 113 10.52 8.82 32.81
C LYS A 113 9.64 9.77 33.62
N LEU A 114 8.59 10.33 33.01
CA LEU A 114 7.64 11.20 33.72
C LEU A 114 6.96 10.49 34.89
N LYS A 115 6.48 9.26 34.68
CA LYS A 115 5.88 8.46 35.77
C LYS A 115 6.83 8.26 36.96
N GLN A 116 8.13 8.10 36.69
CA GLN A 116 9.13 7.98 37.76
C GLN A 116 9.29 9.31 38.53
N VAL A 117 9.24 10.46 37.84
CA VAL A 117 9.28 11.79 38.47
C VAL A 117 8.04 12.03 39.33
N GLN A 118 6.84 11.72 38.81
CA GLN A 118 5.60 11.82 39.60
C GLN A 118 5.59 10.90 40.82
N LYS A 119 6.14 9.67 40.69
CA LYS A 119 6.30 8.77 41.83
C LYS A 119 7.23 9.36 42.90
N ASN A 120 8.25 10.12 42.52
CA ASN A 120 9.09 10.84 43.47
C ASN A 120 8.32 11.99 44.16
N GLU A 121 7.54 12.78 43.42
CA GLU A 121 6.67 13.83 43.97
C GLU A 121 5.71 13.26 45.04
N ILE A 122 5.01 12.17 44.72
CA ILE A 122 4.10 11.49 45.65
C ILE A 122 4.84 10.99 46.91
N LYS A 123 6.05 10.44 46.74
CA LYS A 123 6.88 9.99 47.87
C LYS A 123 7.28 11.16 48.79
N GLN A 124 7.68 12.31 48.24
CA GLN A 124 8.03 13.48 49.05
C GLN A 124 6.81 14.04 49.78
N LEU A 125 5.64 14.09 49.12
CA LEU A 125 4.39 14.51 49.74
C LEU A 125 3.98 13.59 50.91
N ALA A 126 4.08 12.28 50.72
CA ALA A 126 3.79 11.31 51.77
C ALA A 126 4.77 11.42 52.95
N LYS A 127 6.06 11.67 52.68
CA LYS A 127 7.09 11.90 53.71
C LYS A 127 6.76 13.14 54.54
N LEU A 128 6.42 14.26 53.89
CA LEU A 128 6.04 15.50 54.56
C LEU A 128 4.79 15.32 55.42
N GLY A 129 3.76 14.63 54.92
CA GLY A 129 2.54 14.33 55.68
C GLY A 129 2.83 13.51 56.95
N ARG A 130 3.71 12.49 56.85
CA ARG A 130 4.13 11.69 58.00
C ARG A 130 4.92 12.50 59.04
N LEU A 131 5.82 13.38 58.60
CA LEU A 131 6.60 14.24 59.49
C LEU A 131 5.70 15.18 60.28
N ARG A 132 4.74 15.84 59.60
CA ARG A 132 3.75 16.72 60.24
C ARG A 132 2.89 16.00 61.27
N GLN A 133 2.54 14.73 61.03
CA GLN A 133 1.72 13.93 61.95
C GLN A 133 2.52 13.43 63.17
N LYS A 134 3.77 13.00 62.97
CA LYS A 134 4.58 12.35 64.03
C LYS A 134 5.37 13.33 64.88
N SER A 135 5.80 14.46 64.32
CA SER A 135 6.74 15.38 64.97
C SER A 135 6.42 16.83 64.61
N PRO A 136 5.23 17.36 64.99
CA PRO A 136 4.77 18.69 64.58
C PRO A 136 5.66 19.84 65.10
N SER A 137 6.41 19.63 66.19
CA SER A 137 7.29 20.64 66.77
C SER A 137 8.65 20.74 66.08
N ASP A 138 9.03 19.78 65.25
CA ASP A 138 10.31 19.76 64.53
C ASP A 138 10.24 20.63 63.26
N ARG A 139 10.18 21.94 63.48
CA ARG A 139 9.99 22.93 62.41
C ARG A 139 11.11 22.90 61.37
N LEU A 140 12.35 22.60 61.78
CA LEU A 140 13.49 22.58 60.88
C LEU A 140 13.38 21.45 59.86
N THR A 141 13.08 20.22 60.30
CA THR A 141 12.96 19.08 59.38
C THR A 141 11.70 19.16 58.52
N ILE A 142 10.61 19.73 59.03
CA ILE A 142 9.40 20.02 58.25
C ILE A 142 9.73 21.01 57.12
N SER A 143 10.44 22.10 57.41
CA SER A 143 10.83 23.10 56.40
C SER A 143 11.71 22.50 55.30
N GLN A 144 12.68 21.66 55.66
CA GLN A 144 13.52 20.96 54.67
C GLN A 144 12.71 19.99 53.79
N ALA A 145 11.73 19.28 54.37
CA ALA A 145 10.84 18.40 53.63
C ALA A 145 9.90 19.18 52.69
N GLU A 146 9.45 20.37 53.09
CA GLU A 146 8.66 21.28 52.24
C GLU A 146 9.47 21.73 51.01
N THR A 147 10.73 22.15 51.19
CA THR A 147 11.61 22.47 50.05
C THR A 147 11.80 21.28 49.12
N SER A 148 11.92 20.06 49.67
CA SER A 148 12.05 18.83 48.87
C SER A 148 10.78 18.53 48.06
N VAL A 149 9.60 18.76 48.63
CA VAL A 149 8.32 18.66 47.93
C VAL A 149 8.21 19.72 46.83
N GLN A 150 8.57 20.98 47.11
CA GLN A 150 8.54 22.06 46.14
C GLN A 150 9.42 21.73 44.92
N ARG A 151 10.65 21.26 45.15
CA ARG A 151 11.55 20.82 44.07
C ARG A 151 10.96 19.67 43.25
N ALA A 152 10.51 18.60 43.92
CA ALA A 152 9.92 17.46 43.23
C ALA A 152 8.65 17.82 42.43
N SER A 153 7.86 18.77 42.93
CA SER A 153 6.67 19.27 42.23
C SER A 153 7.04 20.15 41.03
N ALA A 154 8.07 21.00 41.15
CA ALA A 154 8.59 21.78 40.03
C ALA A 154 9.12 20.86 38.91
N ASP A 155 9.92 19.84 39.27
CA ASP A 155 10.44 18.85 38.32
C ASP A 155 9.31 18.09 37.60
N ALA A 156 8.28 17.68 38.35
CA ALA A 156 7.10 17.03 37.79
C ALA A 156 6.30 17.96 36.85
N SER A 157 6.15 19.23 37.22
CA SER A 157 5.47 20.25 36.39
C SER A 157 6.18 20.41 35.05
N HIS A 158 7.49 20.65 35.11
CA HIS A 158 8.34 20.88 33.95
C HIS A 158 8.34 19.68 33.01
N THR A 159 8.54 18.47 33.55
CA THR A 159 8.55 17.24 32.74
C THR A 159 7.18 16.93 32.14
N THR A 160 6.08 17.24 32.84
CA THR A 160 4.72 17.04 32.32
C THR A 160 4.47 17.98 31.13
N HIS A 161 4.90 19.23 31.22
CA HIS A 161 4.76 20.20 30.14
C HIS A 161 5.55 19.79 28.89
N GLN A 162 6.84 19.44 29.06
CA GLN A 162 7.69 18.97 27.95
C GLN A 162 7.11 17.73 27.26
N LEU A 163 6.61 16.75 28.03
CA LEU A 163 5.97 15.58 27.43
C LEU A 163 4.69 15.95 26.68
N GLY A 164 3.94 16.93 27.18
CA GLY A 164 2.77 17.48 26.48
C GLY A 164 3.13 17.97 25.08
N GLU A 165 4.18 18.78 24.95
CA GLU A 165 4.68 19.27 23.67
C GLU A 165 5.13 18.11 22.75
N THR A 166 5.86 17.12 23.29
CA THR A 166 6.25 15.93 22.51
C THR A 166 5.03 15.16 21.99
N ILE A 167 4.03 14.94 22.84
CA ILE A 167 2.81 14.19 22.49
C ILE A 167 1.98 14.97 21.47
N GLU A 168 1.87 16.29 21.61
CA GLU A 168 1.19 17.15 20.65
C GLU A 168 1.88 17.10 19.28
N ALA A 169 3.21 17.22 19.23
CA ALA A 169 3.98 17.08 17.99
C ALA A 169 3.81 15.69 17.38
N PHE A 170 3.83 14.63 18.20
CA PHE A 170 3.56 13.26 17.75
C PHE A 170 2.15 13.11 17.17
N GLN A 171 1.12 13.67 17.81
CA GLN A 171 -0.25 13.64 17.30
C GLN A 171 -0.39 14.38 15.99
N LYS A 172 0.14 15.60 15.90
CA LYS A 172 0.12 16.40 14.68
C LYS A 172 0.74 15.65 13.51
N ARG A 173 1.94 15.10 13.72
CA ARG A 173 2.64 14.30 12.71
C ARG A 173 1.85 13.05 12.32
N LYS A 174 1.30 12.31 13.29
CA LYS A 174 0.46 11.13 13.02
C LYS A 174 -0.72 11.46 12.12
N LEU A 175 -1.43 12.57 12.37
CA LEU A 175 -2.59 12.95 11.58
C LEU A 175 -2.19 13.30 10.13
N THR A 176 -1.13 14.08 9.95
CA THR A 176 -0.66 14.46 8.61
C THR A 176 -0.09 13.29 7.83
N ASP A 177 0.68 12.43 8.49
CA ASP A 177 1.32 11.28 7.85
C ASP A 177 0.27 10.24 7.47
N LEU A 178 -0.76 10.00 8.30
CA LEU A 178 -1.85 9.09 7.97
C LEU A 178 -2.66 9.58 6.77
N GLN A 179 -2.99 10.87 6.71
CA GLN A 179 -3.65 11.45 5.54
C GLN A 179 -2.84 11.16 4.28
N LYS A 180 -1.53 11.44 4.32
CA LYS A 180 -0.64 11.20 3.19
C LYS A 180 -0.55 9.72 2.83
N ILE A 181 -0.34 8.83 3.79
CA ILE A 181 -0.19 7.38 3.58
C ILE A 181 -1.42 6.82 2.86
N PHE A 182 -2.62 7.18 3.30
CA PHE A 182 -3.85 6.67 2.68
C PHE A 182 -4.14 7.34 1.33
N SER A 183 -3.80 8.62 1.15
CA SER A 183 -3.85 9.26 -0.18
C SER A 183 -2.88 8.61 -1.16
N ASP A 184 -1.65 8.29 -0.73
CA ASP A 184 -0.66 7.59 -1.55
C ASP A 184 -1.18 6.18 -1.91
N PHE A 185 -1.74 5.44 -0.94
CA PHE A 185 -2.35 4.13 -1.19
C PHE A 185 -3.41 4.19 -2.31
N VAL A 186 -4.41 5.07 -2.16
CA VAL A 186 -5.49 5.21 -3.16
C VAL A 186 -4.93 5.62 -4.52
N THR A 187 -3.98 6.55 -4.55
CA THR A 187 -3.37 7.02 -5.80
C THR A 187 -2.62 5.91 -6.53
N ILE A 188 -1.89 5.06 -5.78
CA ILE A 188 -1.16 3.91 -6.34
C ILE A 188 -2.13 2.91 -6.99
N GLU A 189 -3.22 2.55 -6.29
CA GLU A 189 -4.27 1.66 -6.79
C GLU A 189 -4.95 2.23 -8.04
N MET A 190 -5.29 3.53 -8.02
CA MET A 190 -5.90 4.20 -9.18
C MET A 190 -5.01 4.14 -10.41
N VAL A 191 -3.70 4.35 -10.26
CA VAL A 191 -2.74 4.27 -11.37
C VAL A 191 -2.68 2.86 -11.94
N LEU A 192 -2.63 1.83 -11.08
CA LEU A 192 -2.68 0.44 -11.54
C LEU A 192 -3.97 0.18 -12.32
N HIS A 193 -5.13 0.50 -11.74
CA HIS A 193 -6.42 0.20 -12.33
C HIS A 193 -6.64 0.91 -13.66
N ALA A 194 -6.26 2.19 -13.76
CA ALA A 194 -6.34 2.93 -15.01
C ALA A 194 -5.48 2.27 -16.10
N LYS A 195 -4.26 1.86 -15.77
CA LYS A 195 -3.38 1.16 -16.71
C LYS A 195 -3.86 -0.25 -17.06
N ALA A 196 -4.45 -0.96 -16.11
CA ALA A 196 -5.03 -2.27 -16.37
C ALA A 196 -6.22 -2.15 -17.34
N VAL A 197 -7.11 -1.18 -17.15
CA VAL A 197 -8.24 -0.93 -18.07
C VAL A 197 -7.73 -0.60 -19.46
N GLU A 198 -6.77 0.33 -19.59
CA GLU A 198 -6.16 0.70 -20.87
C GLU A 198 -5.60 -0.53 -21.62
N VAL A 199 -4.81 -1.36 -20.94
CA VAL A 199 -4.18 -2.53 -21.56
C VAL A 199 -5.20 -3.65 -21.84
N TYR A 200 -6.13 -3.93 -20.92
CA TYR A 200 -7.13 -4.97 -21.15
C TYR A 200 -8.12 -4.60 -22.26
N SER A 201 -8.42 -3.32 -22.49
CA SER A 201 -9.21 -2.90 -23.65
C SER A 201 -8.51 -3.24 -24.97
N SER A 202 -7.19 -3.03 -25.06
CA SER A 202 -6.37 -3.44 -26.23
C SER A 202 -6.34 -4.96 -26.39
N ALA A 203 -6.12 -5.67 -25.29
CA ALA A 203 -6.09 -7.14 -25.26
C ALA A 203 -7.43 -7.74 -25.72
N PHE A 204 -8.54 -7.12 -25.31
CA PHE A 204 -9.89 -7.53 -25.72
C PHE A 204 -10.10 -7.34 -27.22
N GLN A 205 -9.72 -6.19 -27.78
CA GLN A 205 -9.80 -5.94 -29.23
C GLN A 205 -8.94 -6.94 -30.03
N THR A 206 -7.76 -7.28 -29.52
CA THR A 206 -6.89 -8.31 -30.13
C THR A 206 -7.61 -9.65 -30.25
N LEU A 207 -8.33 -10.05 -29.19
CA LEU A 207 -9.09 -11.30 -29.18
C LEU A 207 -10.34 -11.23 -30.08
N GLU A 208 -11.05 -10.11 -30.12
CA GLU A 208 -12.22 -9.94 -31.00
C GLU A 208 -11.86 -9.94 -32.48
N ASN A 209 -10.68 -9.44 -32.84
CA ASN A 209 -10.21 -9.38 -34.21
C ASN A 209 -9.64 -10.72 -34.72
N TYR A 210 -9.59 -11.76 -33.88
CA TYR A 210 -9.17 -13.10 -34.31
C TYR A 210 -10.15 -13.64 -35.36
N ASP A 211 -9.61 -14.06 -36.51
CA ASP A 211 -10.36 -14.68 -37.59
C ASP A 211 -10.12 -16.22 -37.61
N PRO A 212 -11.07 -17.02 -37.11
CA PRO A 212 -10.92 -18.47 -37.08
C PRO A 212 -10.82 -19.12 -38.46
N GLU A 213 -11.39 -18.50 -39.50
CA GLU A 213 -11.47 -19.15 -40.82
C GLU A 213 -10.08 -19.26 -41.45
N ARG A 214 -9.18 -18.30 -41.21
CA ARG A 214 -7.78 -18.36 -41.67
C ARG A 214 -7.04 -19.58 -41.14
N ASP A 215 -7.19 -19.87 -39.86
CA ASP A 215 -6.57 -21.04 -39.24
C ASP A 215 -7.24 -22.35 -39.70
N LEU A 216 -8.55 -22.34 -39.93
CA LEU A 216 -9.27 -23.50 -40.50
C LEU A 216 -8.86 -23.77 -41.95
N GLU A 217 -8.64 -22.73 -42.76
CA GLU A 217 -8.13 -22.86 -44.12
C GLU A 217 -6.70 -23.43 -44.13
N ASP A 218 -5.81 -22.92 -43.28
CA ASP A 218 -4.45 -23.44 -43.12
C ASP A 218 -4.47 -24.91 -42.65
N PHE A 219 -5.35 -25.24 -41.69
CA PHE A 219 -5.57 -26.61 -41.24
C PHE A 219 -6.05 -27.53 -42.36
N ARG A 220 -7.08 -27.11 -43.12
CA ARG A 220 -7.61 -27.87 -44.27
C ARG A 220 -6.53 -28.06 -45.33
N ALA A 221 -5.75 -27.02 -45.66
CA ALA A 221 -4.67 -27.10 -46.65
C ALA A 221 -3.60 -28.12 -46.25
N LYS A 222 -3.21 -28.15 -44.96
CA LYS A 222 -2.28 -29.15 -44.40
C LYS A 222 -2.86 -30.56 -44.41
N MET A 223 -4.12 -30.72 -43.99
CA MET A 223 -4.83 -32.01 -43.97
C MET A 223 -4.93 -32.65 -45.35
N HIS A 224 -5.15 -31.86 -46.40
CA HIS A 224 -5.29 -32.36 -47.78
C HIS A 224 -3.95 -32.51 -48.52
N GLY A 225 -2.81 -32.35 -47.85
CA GLY A 225 -1.49 -32.61 -48.43
C GLY A 225 -1.05 -31.64 -49.52
N LEU A 226 -1.64 -30.43 -49.58
CA LEU A 226 -1.23 -29.39 -50.54
C LEU A 226 0.17 -28.80 -50.24
N TYR A 227 0.80 -29.26 -49.16
CA TYR A 227 2.22 -29.02 -48.88
C TYR A 227 3.09 -29.96 -49.72
N GLY A 228 3.23 -29.67 -51.02
CA GLY A 228 4.12 -30.46 -51.89
C GLY A 228 4.03 -30.31 -53.41
N HIS A 229 3.30 -29.33 -53.97
CA HIS A 229 3.35 -29.10 -55.42
C HIS A 229 3.37 -27.62 -55.78
N ARG A 230 4.47 -26.95 -55.41
CA ARG A 230 4.88 -25.71 -56.05
C ARG A 230 6.33 -25.81 -56.49
N ASP A 231 6.66 -26.90 -57.18
CA ASP A 231 7.85 -26.96 -58.03
C ASP A 231 7.42 -26.87 -59.49
N ALA A 232 7.76 -25.72 -60.07
CA ALA A 232 7.99 -25.43 -61.49
C ALA A 232 7.01 -25.99 -62.54
N GLN A 233 6.21 -25.10 -63.16
CA GLN A 233 6.12 -25.02 -64.64
C GLN A 233 5.41 -23.72 -65.08
N PRO A 234 5.62 -23.26 -66.34
CA PRO A 234 6.06 -21.90 -66.63
C PRO A 234 4.93 -20.99 -67.13
N LEU A 235 5.26 -19.70 -67.16
CA LEU A 235 4.51 -18.59 -67.74
C LEU A 235 3.85 -18.95 -69.09
N THR A 236 2.54 -18.75 -69.18
CA THR A 236 1.90 -18.33 -70.43
C THR A 236 0.99 -17.14 -70.13
N GLU A 237 1.35 -16.01 -70.72
CA GLU A 237 0.58 -14.78 -70.77
C GLU A 237 -0.79 -15.02 -71.41
N THR A 238 -1.84 -14.30 -70.93
CA THR A 238 -2.69 -13.41 -71.74
C THR A 238 -3.79 -12.76 -70.86
N ILE A 239 -3.54 -11.52 -70.45
CA ILE A 239 -4.40 -10.31 -70.44
C ILE A 239 -5.94 -10.49 -70.37
N SER A 240 -6.59 -9.96 -69.32
CA SER A 240 -7.46 -8.74 -69.38
C SER A 240 -8.15 -8.40 -68.04
N SER A 241 -7.99 -7.14 -67.60
CA SER A 241 -8.73 -6.41 -66.54
C SER A 241 -10.05 -5.80 -67.08
N PRO A 242 -10.83 -4.95 -66.35
CA PRO A 242 -10.99 -4.68 -64.90
C PRO A 242 -12.48 -4.57 -64.43
N ALA A 243 -12.75 -4.55 -63.12
CA ALA A 243 -13.74 -3.65 -62.48
C ALA A 243 -13.69 -3.70 -60.93
N VAL A 244 -13.64 -2.52 -60.32
CA VAL A 244 -13.76 -2.17 -58.87
C VAL A 244 -15.21 -1.61 -58.66
N PRO A 245 -15.62 -0.96 -57.54
CA PRO A 245 -15.47 -1.12 -56.07
C PRO A 245 -16.86 -1.19 -55.36
N TRP A 246 -16.89 -1.23 -54.02
CA TRP A 246 -17.74 -0.44 -53.06
C TRP A 246 -17.66 -1.12 -51.67
N SER A 247 -16.98 -0.56 -50.66
CA SER A 247 -17.25 0.60 -49.79
C SER A 247 -18.19 0.34 -48.60
N LEU A 248 -17.60 0.44 -47.39
CA LEU A 248 -18.08 1.05 -46.15
C LEU A 248 -19.42 0.62 -45.55
N THR A 249 -19.37 0.20 -44.27
CA THR A 249 -20.02 0.94 -43.17
C THR A 249 -19.35 0.55 -41.85
N GLY A 250 -18.64 1.50 -41.25
CA GLY A 250 -18.39 1.52 -39.82
C GLY A 250 -19.51 2.27 -39.11
N GLN A 251 -19.87 1.78 -37.93
CA GLN A 251 -20.57 2.40 -36.78
C GLN A 251 -20.89 1.21 -35.86
N GLU A 252 -20.60 1.16 -34.56
CA GLU A 252 -20.38 2.21 -33.57
C GLU A 252 -19.73 1.54 -32.34
N THR A 253 -18.46 1.85 -32.08
CA THR A 253 -17.82 1.62 -30.78
C THR A 253 -18.12 2.80 -29.87
N VAL A 254 -19.20 2.74 -29.10
CA VAL A 254 -19.35 3.49 -27.84
C VAL A 254 -20.29 2.69 -26.95
N LEU A 255 -19.78 2.01 -25.92
CA LEU A 255 -20.49 1.72 -24.66
C LEU A 255 -19.58 0.98 -23.63
N ILE A 256 -18.28 1.31 -23.54
CA ILE A 256 -17.43 0.91 -22.41
C ILE A 256 -16.97 2.17 -21.66
N LEU A 257 -17.93 2.98 -21.23
CA LEU A 257 -17.71 4.02 -20.21
C LEU A 257 -18.86 4.08 -19.19
N ALA A 258 -19.77 3.11 -19.18
CA ALA A 258 -20.90 3.10 -18.25
C ALA A 258 -20.59 2.42 -16.89
N LEU A 259 -19.33 2.19 -16.53
CA LEU A 259 -18.93 1.62 -15.23
C LEU A 259 -17.75 2.33 -14.57
N PHE A 260 -17.70 3.66 -14.67
CA PHE A 260 -17.01 4.53 -13.71
C PHE A 260 -17.84 5.79 -13.44
#